data_AF-A0A1C6J4G5-F1
#
_entry.id   AF-A0A1C6J4G5-F1
#
_cell.length_a   1.000
_cell.length_b   1.000
_cell.length_c   1.000
_cell.angle_alpha   90.00
_cell.angle_beta   90.00
_cell.angle_gamma   90.00
#
_symmetry.space_group_name_H-M   'P 1'
#
loop_
_entity.id
_entity.type
_entity.pdbx_description
1 polymer ?
#
loop_
_entity_poly.entity_id
_entity_poly.type
_entity_poly.pdbx_seq_one_letter_code
_entity_poly.pdbx_strand_id
1 'polypeptide(L)'
;MEFGNGKKNQLVWRSSENRYHNEEFKVNEDNDNVNVAILARQVNAESTVLDIGCGEGKFGAMLLNKKCQLYGIDIDSEACRNASEKYKYNKIFCTNIEAPDYADEGFAELESLSFEFDYIALIDILEHVINPTRVIENSVRYLKDKGKILISVPNVNNADIFLNLLNDHFNYREAGVLDNTHTKYFTRHSFIEWIEDINSTADFALDCEYIGSTFGETEFMQEVEKKYPNVYELIQLNPWFNAIQHLFVLTYYKNKKEANTNHLEGLLQEKGNNLVGKLNQVLDFSGADLQEKDFSMLPNERRTLKEQVFVSEEGWKKCADELKKAKAFEEKNQRDIDELKQALEQSQQMVSEKNAELKNVEDKLAQSTAALEETRVEWKKCAGALEETRTEWKECAEALENAKKGWGECAEALENAKKGWKECAEALESAKKGWKECADALEQERKSK
;
A
#
# COMPACT_ATOMS: atom_id res chain seq x y z
N MET A 1 18.78 -11.46 3.16
CA MET A 1 19.64 -11.21 1.99
C MET A 1 20.93 -11.97 2.24
N GLU A 2 21.50 -12.67 1.25
CA GLU A 2 22.83 -13.28 1.38
C GLU A 2 23.86 -12.27 0.87
N PHE A 3 24.83 -11.87 1.70
CA PHE A 3 25.90 -10.95 1.29
C PHE A 3 27.09 -11.67 0.61
N GLY A 4 26.99 -12.99 0.44
CA GLY A 4 28.04 -13.89 -0.02
C GLY A 4 27.78 -15.29 0.53
N ASN A 5 28.72 -16.22 0.33
CA ASN A 5 28.73 -17.56 0.92
C ASN A 5 27.49 -18.40 0.68
N GLY A 6 27.08 -18.39 -0.59
CA GLY A 6 26.08 -19.30 -1.06
C GLY A 6 26.35 -20.76 -0.80
N LYS A 7 25.29 -21.57 -0.86
CA LYS A 7 25.40 -23.03 -0.89
C LYS A 7 26.33 -23.55 -1.99
N LYS A 8 26.50 -22.81 -3.09
CA LYS A 8 27.40 -23.12 -4.20
C LYS A 8 28.08 -21.86 -4.70
N ASN A 9 29.33 -22.01 -5.11
CA ASN A 9 30.09 -20.95 -5.75
C ASN A 9 29.51 -20.59 -7.13
N GLN A 10 29.32 -19.29 -7.41
CA GLN A 10 28.78 -18.74 -8.65
C GLN A 10 29.79 -17.85 -9.38
N LEU A 11 31.07 -18.25 -9.43
CA LEU A 11 32.11 -17.55 -10.21
C LEU A 11 31.84 -17.49 -11.72
N VAL A 12 31.13 -18.48 -12.27
CA VAL A 12 30.86 -18.53 -13.71
C VAL A 12 29.71 -17.58 -14.02
N TRP A 13 29.94 -16.68 -14.98
CA TRP A 13 28.91 -15.83 -15.55
C TRP A 13 27.91 -16.70 -16.34
N ARG A 14 26.64 -16.71 -15.91
CA ARG A 14 25.61 -17.60 -16.46
C ARG A 14 24.54 -16.89 -17.30
N SER A 15 24.50 -15.57 -17.27
CA SER A 15 23.55 -14.76 -18.04
C SER A 15 24.33 -13.77 -18.88
N SER A 16 23.88 -13.53 -20.11
CA SER A 16 24.36 -12.45 -20.97
C SER A 16 23.66 -11.11 -20.68
N GLU A 17 22.61 -11.10 -19.87
CA GLU A 17 21.86 -9.90 -19.51
C GLU A 17 22.55 -9.16 -18.37
N ASN A 18 22.64 -7.82 -18.48
CA ASN A 18 23.20 -7.01 -17.42
C ASN A 18 22.23 -6.95 -16.23
N ARG A 19 22.60 -7.65 -15.15
CA ARG A 19 21.80 -7.82 -13.91
C ARG A 19 21.68 -6.53 -13.08
N TYR A 20 22.38 -5.47 -13.46
CA TYR A 20 22.30 -4.17 -12.80
C TYR A 20 21.22 -3.25 -13.39
N HIS A 21 20.58 -3.63 -14.49
CA HIS A 21 19.36 -2.99 -14.97
C HIS A 21 18.22 -3.28 -14.00
N ASN A 22 17.66 -2.23 -13.38
CA ASN A 22 16.60 -2.39 -12.41
C ASN A 22 15.57 -1.29 -12.61
N GLU A 23 14.43 -1.64 -13.21
CA GLU A 23 13.43 -0.68 -13.69
C GLU A 23 12.66 0.05 -12.57
N GLU A 24 12.78 -0.36 -11.31
CA GLU A 24 12.00 0.21 -10.19
C GLU A 24 12.84 0.62 -8.97
N PHE A 25 13.89 1.43 -9.14
CA PHE A 25 14.55 2.05 -7.98
C PHE A 25 13.64 3.12 -7.36
N LYS A 26 12.96 2.78 -6.25
CA LYS A 26 12.18 3.74 -5.46
C LYS A 26 13.11 4.65 -4.67
N VAL A 27 13.12 5.92 -5.04
CA VAL A 27 13.91 6.97 -4.38
C VAL A 27 13.41 7.18 -2.95
N ASN A 28 14.24 6.87 -1.97
CA ASN A 28 14.06 7.28 -0.59
C ASN A 28 15.34 7.97 -0.11
N GLU A 29 15.37 9.31 -0.25
CA GLU A 29 16.52 10.15 0.09
C GLU A 29 16.86 10.13 1.59
N ASP A 30 15.89 9.76 2.45
CA ASP A 30 16.07 9.71 3.91
C ASP A 30 16.46 8.31 4.42
N ASN A 31 16.79 7.38 3.54
CA ASN A 31 17.17 6.03 3.96
C ASN A 31 18.61 6.01 4.51
N ASP A 32 18.73 5.93 5.83
CA ASP A 32 20.02 5.86 6.55
C ASP A 32 20.77 4.53 6.38
N ASN A 33 20.22 3.57 5.64
CA ASN A 33 20.86 2.28 5.37
C ASN A 33 21.01 1.99 3.87
N VAL A 34 20.98 3.04 3.04
CA VAL A 34 21.23 2.96 1.60
C VAL A 34 22.41 3.87 1.28
N ASN A 35 23.49 3.27 0.78
CA ASN A 35 24.76 3.94 0.45
C ASN A 35 24.56 5.20 -0.43
N VAL A 36 23.82 5.10 -1.53
CA VAL A 36 23.55 6.23 -2.43
C VAL A 36 22.83 7.39 -1.73
N ALA A 37 21.90 7.10 -0.81
CA ALA A 37 21.17 8.13 -0.06
C ALA A 37 22.06 8.81 1.00
N ILE A 38 22.86 8.03 1.73
CA ILE A 38 23.82 8.54 2.71
C ILE A 38 24.85 9.45 2.04
N LEU A 39 25.43 9.03 0.91
CA LEU A 39 26.42 9.81 0.18
C LEU A 39 25.82 11.03 -0.51
N ALA A 40 24.58 10.94 -1.04
CA ALA A 40 23.91 12.10 -1.64
C ALA A 40 23.68 13.25 -0.64
N ARG A 41 23.51 12.95 0.65
CA ARG A 41 23.40 13.99 1.70
C ARG A 41 24.68 14.81 1.86
N GLN A 42 25.84 14.26 1.50
CA GLN A 42 27.12 14.98 1.53
C GLN A 42 27.28 16.00 0.39
N VAL A 43 26.43 15.90 -0.65
CA VAL A 43 26.46 16.81 -1.80
C VAL A 43 25.71 18.10 -1.46
N ASN A 44 26.37 19.24 -1.65
CA ASN A 44 25.72 20.54 -1.51
C ASN A 44 24.79 20.84 -2.69
N ALA A 45 23.74 21.62 -2.45
CA ALA A 45 22.87 22.09 -3.53
C ALA A 45 23.67 22.90 -4.57
N GLU A 46 23.20 22.87 -5.83
CA GLU A 46 23.76 23.64 -6.96
C GLU A 46 25.25 23.35 -7.27
N SER A 47 25.76 22.22 -6.78
CA SER A 47 27.14 21.76 -7.06
C SER A 47 27.26 21.10 -8.44
N THR A 48 28.46 21.09 -9.00
CA THR A 48 28.80 20.27 -10.18
C THR A 48 29.31 18.91 -9.74
N VAL A 49 28.65 17.84 -10.17
CA VAL A 49 28.88 16.46 -9.70
C VAL A 49 29.19 15.54 -10.87
N LEU A 50 30.22 14.72 -10.73
CA LEU A 50 30.53 13.62 -11.65
C LEU A 50 30.24 12.28 -10.97
N ASP A 51 29.37 11.47 -11.56
CA ASP A 51 28.99 10.15 -11.11
C ASP A 51 29.71 9.08 -11.94
N ILE A 52 30.76 8.50 -11.39
CA ILE A 52 31.60 7.52 -12.10
C ILE A 52 31.04 6.12 -11.84
N GLY A 53 30.78 5.39 -12.93
CA GLY A 53 29.94 4.19 -12.94
C GLY A 53 28.48 4.54 -12.62
N CYS A 54 27.92 5.52 -13.32
CA CYS A 54 26.57 6.02 -13.04
C CYS A 54 25.48 4.96 -13.27
N GLY A 55 25.78 3.88 -14.00
CA GLY A 55 24.84 2.84 -14.37
C GLY A 55 23.59 3.45 -14.99
N GLU A 56 22.41 3.06 -14.48
CA GLU A 56 21.14 3.64 -14.90
C GLU A 56 20.78 4.96 -14.21
N GLY A 57 21.65 5.54 -13.39
CA GLY A 57 21.49 6.88 -12.79
C GLY A 57 20.86 6.91 -11.40
N LYS A 58 21.02 5.84 -10.60
CA LYS A 58 20.46 5.75 -9.23
C LYS A 58 20.95 6.89 -8.32
N PHE A 59 22.23 7.24 -8.39
CA PHE A 59 22.77 8.35 -7.61
C PHE A 59 22.24 9.69 -8.12
N GLY A 60 22.15 9.88 -9.44
CA GLY A 60 21.50 11.03 -10.05
C GLY A 60 20.05 11.24 -9.60
N ALA A 61 19.31 10.16 -9.40
CA ALA A 61 17.95 10.20 -8.85
C ALA A 61 17.90 10.85 -7.45
N MET A 62 18.92 10.66 -6.60
CA MET A 62 19.00 11.25 -5.25
C MET A 62 19.32 12.76 -5.28
N LEU A 63 19.82 13.27 -6.41
CA LEU A 63 20.28 14.66 -6.53
C LEU A 63 19.27 15.57 -7.23
N LEU A 64 18.12 15.04 -7.67
CA LEU A 64 17.10 15.79 -8.41
C LEU A 64 16.63 17.05 -7.67
N ASN A 65 16.46 16.95 -6.34
CA ASN A 65 16.02 18.08 -5.51
C ASN A 65 17.12 19.09 -5.18
N LYS A 66 18.40 18.75 -5.43
CA LYS A 66 19.56 19.60 -5.12
C LYS A 66 19.96 20.55 -6.24
N LYS A 67 19.33 20.44 -7.43
CA LYS A 67 19.63 21.27 -8.62
C LYS A 67 21.12 21.24 -9.02
N CYS A 68 21.79 20.11 -8.81
CA CYS A 68 23.18 19.93 -9.22
C CYS A 68 23.32 19.92 -10.76
N GLN A 69 24.48 20.32 -11.26
CA GLN A 69 24.89 20.04 -12.63
C GLN A 69 25.53 18.65 -12.64
N LEU A 70 24.85 17.67 -13.23
CA LEU A 70 25.17 16.27 -13.07
C LEU A 70 25.79 15.70 -14.34
N TYR A 71 26.96 15.08 -14.20
CA TYR A 71 27.68 14.41 -15.26
C TYR A 71 27.91 12.95 -14.88
N GLY A 72 27.99 12.05 -15.86
CA GLY A 72 28.17 10.61 -15.61
C GLY A 72 29.31 10.02 -16.42
N ILE A 73 29.92 8.95 -15.93
CA ILE A 73 30.81 8.07 -16.70
C ILE A 73 30.30 6.64 -16.51
N ASP A 74 30.17 5.86 -17.58
CA ASP A 74 29.97 4.42 -17.47
C ASP A 74 30.55 3.73 -18.72
N ILE A 75 30.85 2.43 -18.63
CA ILE A 75 31.32 1.64 -19.78
C ILE A 75 30.16 1.01 -20.56
N ASP A 76 28.99 0.88 -19.93
CA ASP A 76 27.80 0.30 -20.54
C ASP A 76 26.97 1.37 -21.26
N SER A 77 27.01 1.31 -22.58
CA SER A 77 26.26 2.23 -23.46
C SER A 77 24.73 2.18 -23.29
N GLU A 78 24.17 1.03 -22.89
CA GLU A 78 22.74 0.89 -22.63
C GLU A 78 22.37 1.55 -21.30
N ALA A 79 23.17 1.33 -20.26
CA ALA A 79 23.00 1.99 -18.98
C ALA A 79 23.13 3.52 -19.12
N CYS A 80 24.13 4.00 -19.87
CA CYS A 80 24.31 5.42 -20.18
C CYS A 80 23.07 6.04 -20.83
N ARG A 81 22.50 5.35 -21.83
CA ARG A 81 21.27 5.80 -22.52
C ARG A 81 20.11 5.89 -21.53
N ASN A 82 19.90 4.84 -20.74
CA ASN A 82 18.81 4.78 -19.76
C ASN A 82 18.94 5.88 -18.71
N ALA A 83 20.15 6.12 -18.20
CA ALA A 83 20.41 7.18 -17.22
C ALA A 83 20.14 8.58 -17.80
N SER A 84 20.59 8.83 -19.04
CA SER A 84 20.37 10.11 -19.72
C SER A 84 18.89 10.36 -20.05
N GLU A 85 18.10 9.33 -20.31
CA GLU A 85 16.67 9.44 -20.59
C GLU A 85 15.84 9.59 -19.31
N LYS A 86 16.17 8.83 -18.26
CA LYS A 86 15.43 8.79 -16.99
C LYS A 86 15.77 9.96 -16.07
N TYR A 87 17.02 10.43 -16.08
CA TYR A 87 17.53 11.40 -15.12
C TYR A 87 18.19 12.60 -15.81
N LYS A 88 18.21 13.75 -15.13
CA LYS A 88 18.68 15.03 -15.69
C LYS A 88 20.22 15.15 -15.69
N TYR A 89 20.91 14.18 -16.28
CA TYR A 89 22.34 14.31 -16.55
C TYR A 89 22.55 15.35 -17.66
N ASN A 90 23.44 16.29 -17.42
CA ASN A 90 23.91 17.25 -18.42
C ASN A 90 24.65 16.54 -19.55
N LYS A 91 25.48 15.54 -19.20
CA LYS A 91 26.19 14.68 -20.14
C LYS A 91 26.65 13.39 -19.45
N ILE A 92 26.67 12.29 -20.21
CA ILE A 92 27.26 11.01 -19.78
C ILE A 92 28.35 10.63 -20.79
N PHE A 93 29.53 10.31 -20.30
CA PHE A 93 30.68 9.89 -21.11
C PHE A 93 30.77 8.36 -21.06
N CYS A 94 30.54 7.70 -22.20
CA CYS A 94 30.62 6.25 -22.29
C CYS A 94 32.10 5.82 -22.45
N THR A 95 32.84 5.69 -21.35
CA THR A 95 34.29 5.39 -21.38
C THR A 95 34.78 4.70 -20.10
N ASN A 96 35.96 4.09 -20.16
CA ASN A 96 36.61 3.44 -19.02
C ASN A 96 37.57 4.41 -18.29
N ILE A 97 37.19 4.84 -17.09
CA ILE A 97 38.01 5.75 -16.27
C ILE A 97 39.33 5.12 -15.77
N GLU A 98 39.39 3.79 -15.60
CA GLU A 98 40.61 3.11 -15.11
C GLU A 98 41.70 3.12 -16.17
N ALA A 99 41.33 2.80 -17.41
CA ALA A 99 42.23 2.70 -18.54
C ALA A 99 41.62 3.42 -19.75
N PRO A 100 41.63 4.76 -19.74
CA PRO A 100 41.04 5.54 -20.82
C PRO A 100 41.80 5.30 -22.12
N ASP A 101 41.06 5.04 -23.19
CA ASP A 101 41.59 5.00 -24.55
C ASP A 101 41.49 6.41 -25.15
N TYR A 102 42.62 6.97 -25.60
CA TYR A 102 42.62 8.29 -26.23
C TYR A 102 41.92 8.32 -27.59
N ALA A 103 41.64 7.15 -28.18
CA ALA A 103 40.79 7.02 -29.36
C ALA A 103 39.29 6.93 -29.03
N ASP A 104 38.92 6.78 -27.75
CA ASP A 104 37.53 6.78 -27.29
C ASP A 104 36.97 8.21 -27.33
N GLU A 105 35.90 8.41 -28.09
CA GLU A 105 35.24 9.71 -28.22
C GLU A 105 34.73 10.24 -26.87
N GLY A 106 34.20 9.36 -26.01
CA GLY A 106 33.73 9.72 -24.67
C GLY A 106 34.87 10.22 -23.78
N PHE A 107 36.05 9.62 -23.88
CA PHE A 107 37.23 10.11 -23.16
C PHE A 107 37.75 11.43 -23.73
N ALA A 108 37.81 11.57 -25.06
CA ALA A 108 38.20 12.83 -25.69
C ALA A 108 37.28 13.99 -25.30
N GLU A 109 35.97 13.73 -25.18
CA GLU A 109 35.00 14.70 -24.70
C GLU A 109 35.17 15.02 -23.21
N LEU A 110 35.47 14.03 -22.37
CA LEU A 110 35.77 14.23 -20.94
C LEU A 110 37.03 15.11 -20.76
N GLU A 111 38.09 14.86 -21.52
CA GLU A 111 39.32 15.66 -21.51
C GLU A 111 39.11 17.09 -22.05
N SER A 112 38.09 17.31 -22.88
CA SER A 112 37.76 18.63 -23.43
C SER A 112 37.02 19.55 -22.46
N LEU A 113 36.65 19.05 -21.27
CA LEU A 113 35.96 19.84 -20.26
C LEU A 113 36.79 21.05 -19.81
N SER A 114 36.14 22.21 -19.73
CA SER A 114 36.76 23.48 -19.34
C SER A 114 36.52 23.84 -17.86
N PHE A 115 35.94 22.94 -17.09
CA PHE A 115 35.61 23.12 -15.68
C PHE A 115 35.95 21.88 -14.87
N GLU A 116 36.09 22.06 -13.56
CA GLU A 116 36.34 21.00 -12.58
C GLU A 116 35.06 20.74 -11.76
N PHE A 117 34.96 19.56 -11.15
CA PHE A 117 33.83 19.12 -10.33
C PHE A 117 34.00 19.52 -8.86
N ASP A 118 32.89 19.80 -8.18
CA ASP A 118 32.85 19.97 -6.72
C ASP A 118 32.87 18.60 -6.01
N TYR A 119 32.17 17.62 -6.61
CA TYR A 119 32.06 16.25 -6.11
C TYR A 119 32.28 15.24 -7.23
N ILE A 120 32.99 14.17 -6.92
CA ILE A 120 33.05 12.94 -7.72
C ILE A 120 32.45 11.81 -6.87
N ALA A 121 31.57 10.99 -7.43
CA ALA A 121 31.02 9.82 -6.78
C ALA A 121 31.62 8.55 -7.40
N LEU A 122 32.12 7.66 -6.54
CA LEU A 122 32.63 6.32 -6.86
C LEU A 122 31.88 5.33 -5.96
N ILE A 123 30.60 5.12 -6.26
CA ILE A 123 29.69 4.32 -5.43
C ILE A 123 29.63 2.92 -6.02
N ASP A 124 30.16 1.94 -5.28
CA ASP A 124 30.21 0.53 -5.68
C ASP A 124 31.01 0.33 -6.98
N ILE A 125 32.21 0.95 -7.06
CA ILE A 125 33.09 0.95 -8.24
C ILE A 125 34.45 0.32 -7.97
N LEU A 126 35.09 0.68 -6.86
CA LEU A 126 36.49 0.37 -6.60
C LEU A 126 36.76 -1.14 -6.46
N GLU A 127 35.73 -1.90 -6.11
CA GLU A 127 35.73 -3.35 -6.03
C GLU A 127 35.66 -4.04 -7.40
N HIS A 128 35.14 -3.37 -8.44
CA HIS A 128 34.99 -3.93 -9.80
C HIS A 128 36.19 -3.66 -10.72
N VAL A 129 37.07 -2.74 -10.34
CA VAL A 129 38.23 -2.32 -11.17
C VAL A 129 39.50 -3.09 -10.83
N ILE A 130 40.42 -3.21 -11.80
CA ILE A 130 41.67 -3.97 -11.60
C ILE A 130 42.65 -3.15 -10.76
N ASN A 131 42.76 -1.85 -11.02
CA ASN A 131 43.63 -0.89 -10.34
C ASN A 131 42.82 0.30 -9.80
N PRO A 132 42.30 0.22 -8.57
CA PRO A 132 41.53 1.31 -7.96
C PRO A 132 42.35 2.58 -7.74
N THR A 133 43.68 2.48 -7.61
CA THR A 133 44.56 3.66 -7.42
C THR A 133 44.55 4.53 -8.67
N ARG A 134 44.62 3.90 -9.85
CA ARG A 134 44.55 4.61 -11.13
C ARG A 134 43.20 5.31 -11.33
N VAL A 135 42.11 4.72 -10.84
CA VAL A 135 40.78 5.37 -10.86
C VAL A 135 40.79 6.63 -10.00
N ILE A 136 41.36 6.60 -8.79
CA ILE A 136 41.49 7.79 -7.92
C ILE A 136 42.36 8.85 -8.61
N GLU A 137 43.54 8.48 -9.11
CA GLU A 137 44.45 9.38 -9.81
C GLU A 137 43.82 10.04 -11.05
N ASN A 138 43.08 9.27 -11.85
CA ASN A 138 42.37 9.80 -13.01
C ASN A 138 41.20 10.70 -12.59
N SER A 139 40.51 10.36 -11.50
CA SER A 139 39.36 11.14 -11.01
C SER A 139 39.78 12.52 -10.50
N VAL A 140 40.86 12.60 -9.69
CA VAL A 140 41.30 13.89 -9.10
C VAL A 140 41.73 14.92 -10.14
N ARG A 141 42.07 14.51 -11.37
CA ARG A 141 42.39 15.42 -12.49
C ARG A 141 41.24 16.35 -12.87
N TYR A 142 40.01 15.92 -12.62
CA TYR A 142 38.80 16.69 -12.93
C TYR A 142 38.19 17.35 -11.69
N LEU A 143 38.79 17.18 -10.52
CA LEU A 143 38.24 17.66 -9.25
C LEU A 143 38.85 19.01 -8.86
N LYS A 144 38.01 19.93 -8.37
CA LYS A 144 38.47 21.21 -7.83
C LYS A 144 39.38 20.97 -6.63
N ASP A 145 40.30 21.90 -6.35
CA ASP A 145 40.99 21.91 -5.05
C ASP A 145 39.96 21.99 -3.92
N LYS A 146 40.11 21.14 -2.90
CA LYS A 146 39.15 20.91 -1.81
C LYS A 146 37.79 20.33 -2.23
N GLY A 147 37.66 19.91 -3.49
CA GLY A 147 36.56 19.07 -3.94
C GLY A 147 36.59 17.71 -3.24
N LYS A 148 35.48 16.98 -3.31
CA LYS A 148 35.28 15.75 -2.54
C LYS A 148 35.03 14.53 -3.43
N ILE A 149 35.56 13.38 -3.03
CA ILE A 149 35.24 12.09 -3.63
C ILE A 149 34.38 11.29 -2.64
N LEU A 150 33.18 10.90 -3.06
CA LEU A 150 32.23 10.11 -2.29
C LEU A 150 32.43 8.64 -2.64
N ILE A 151 32.69 7.79 -1.64
CA ILE A 151 33.08 6.39 -1.88
C ILE A 151 32.23 5.45 -1.04
N SER A 152 31.77 4.36 -1.65
CA SER A 152 31.36 3.14 -0.95
C SER A 152 32.24 1.97 -1.36
N VAL A 153 32.60 1.12 -0.38
CA VAL A 153 33.29 -0.14 -0.63
C VAL A 153 32.67 -1.27 0.20
N PRO A 154 32.48 -2.47 -0.37
CA PRO A 154 32.05 -3.65 0.39
C PRO A 154 33.02 -4.03 1.49
N ASN A 155 32.48 -4.46 2.64
CA ASN A 155 33.26 -4.89 3.79
C ASN A 155 33.47 -6.41 3.79
N VAL A 156 34.65 -6.87 3.34
CA VAL A 156 35.00 -8.31 3.33
C VAL A 156 35.11 -8.89 4.75
N ASN A 157 35.25 -8.04 5.77
CA ASN A 157 35.31 -8.43 7.18
C ASN A 157 33.92 -8.56 7.83
N ASN A 158 32.85 -8.65 7.04
CA ASN A 158 31.52 -8.96 7.55
C ASN A 158 31.51 -10.33 8.27
N ALA A 159 30.78 -10.46 9.37
CA ALA A 159 30.75 -11.67 10.19
C ALA A 159 30.27 -12.91 9.43
N ASP A 160 29.31 -12.75 8.51
CA ASP A 160 28.86 -13.85 7.65
C ASP A 160 30.05 -14.41 6.86
N ILE A 161 30.84 -13.52 6.26
CA ILE A 161 32.02 -13.89 5.48
C ILE A 161 33.10 -14.52 6.34
N PHE A 162 33.44 -13.85 7.44
CA PHE A 162 34.48 -14.30 8.35
C PHE A 162 34.19 -15.70 8.91
N LEU A 163 32.96 -15.95 9.39
CA LEU A 163 32.59 -17.24 9.97
C LEU A 163 32.47 -18.36 8.93
N ASN A 164 32.00 -18.06 7.71
CA ASN A 164 32.01 -19.03 6.63
C ASN A 164 33.45 -19.36 6.21
N LEU A 165 34.36 -18.37 6.20
CA LEU A 165 35.77 -18.59 5.89
C LEU A 165 36.45 -19.52 6.90
N LEU A 166 36.07 -19.45 8.20
CA LEU A 166 36.52 -20.42 9.21
C LEU A 166 36.14 -21.88 8.86
N ASN A 167 35.11 -22.07 8.05
CA ASN A 167 34.64 -23.38 7.59
C ASN A 167 35.12 -23.71 6.16
N ASP A 168 36.13 -23.02 5.62
CA ASP A 168 36.61 -23.20 4.23
C ASP A 168 35.55 -22.84 3.16
N HIS A 169 34.65 -21.91 3.49
CA HIS A 169 33.64 -21.41 2.56
C HIS A 169 33.93 -19.95 2.17
N PHE A 170 34.17 -19.74 0.87
CA PHE A 170 34.31 -18.42 0.24
C PHE A 170 33.63 -18.45 -1.13
N ASN A 171 32.29 -18.50 -1.12
CA ASN A 171 31.50 -18.71 -2.33
C ASN A 171 30.97 -17.39 -2.88
N TYR A 172 31.34 -17.11 -4.13
CA TYR A 172 30.87 -15.94 -4.86
C TYR A 172 29.38 -16.08 -5.23
N ARG A 173 28.71 -14.93 -5.32
CA ARG A 173 27.29 -14.78 -5.62
C ARG A 173 27.07 -13.81 -6.78
N GLU A 174 25.83 -13.71 -7.22
CA GLU A 174 25.42 -12.78 -8.28
C GLU A 174 25.26 -11.33 -7.83
N ALA A 175 25.26 -11.10 -6.52
CA ALA A 175 25.12 -9.81 -5.85
C ALA A 175 25.67 -9.93 -4.42
N GLY A 176 25.92 -8.79 -3.77
CA GLY A 176 26.36 -8.70 -2.38
C GLY A 176 27.85 -8.40 -2.24
N VAL A 177 28.40 -8.60 -1.05
CA VAL A 177 29.82 -8.32 -0.76
C VAL A 177 30.76 -9.26 -1.53
N LEU A 178 30.38 -10.54 -1.69
CA LEU A 178 31.08 -11.51 -2.54
C LEU A 178 30.44 -11.63 -3.93
N ASP A 179 30.12 -10.51 -4.57
CA ASP A 179 29.71 -10.50 -5.97
C ASP A 179 30.81 -11.10 -6.87
N ASN A 180 30.41 -11.89 -7.86
CA ASN A 180 31.30 -12.58 -8.78
C ASN A 180 32.07 -11.68 -9.74
N THR A 181 31.77 -10.39 -9.77
CA THR A 181 32.49 -9.36 -10.52
C THR A 181 33.48 -8.56 -9.66
N HIS A 182 33.48 -8.73 -8.34
CA HIS A 182 34.44 -8.05 -7.46
C HIS A 182 35.86 -8.64 -7.62
N THR A 183 36.84 -7.78 -7.86
CA THR A 183 38.26 -8.11 -7.98
C THR A 183 39.12 -7.56 -6.85
N LYS A 184 38.56 -6.67 -6.02
CA LYS A 184 39.19 -6.09 -4.82
C LYS A 184 38.25 -6.17 -3.63
N TYR A 185 38.86 -6.31 -2.45
CA TYR A 185 38.15 -6.47 -1.19
C TYR A 185 38.78 -5.55 -0.15
N PHE A 186 37.93 -4.82 0.58
CA PHE A 186 38.38 -3.88 1.59
C PHE A 186 37.80 -4.25 2.96
N THR A 187 38.61 -4.02 3.98
CA THR A 187 38.13 -3.74 5.33
C THR A 187 38.15 -2.23 5.52
N ARG A 188 37.44 -1.70 6.52
CA ARG A 188 37.55 -0.28 6.87
C ARG A 188 39.01 0.16 7.04
N HIS A 189 39.80 -0.62 7.78
CA HIS A 189 41.17 -0.25 8.10
C HIS A 189 42.09 -0.30 6.87
N SER A 190 42.00 -1.38 6.08
CA SER A 190 42.82 -1.51 4.87
C SER A 190 42.48 -0.46 3.80
N PHE A 191 41.25 0.06 3.78
CA PHE A 191 40.91 1.19 2.92
C PHE A 191 41.61 2.48 3.40
N ILE A 192 41.59 2.75 4.71
CA ILE A 192 42.26 3.91 5.31
C ILE A 192 43.78 3.86 5.06
N GLU A 193 44.41 2.70 5.29
CA GLU A 193 45.84 2.49 5.00
C GLU A 193 46.16 2.69 3.51
N TRP A 194 45.27 2.27 2.62
CA TRP A 194 45.44 2.48 1.18
C TRP A 194 45.41 3.97 0.79
N ILE A 195 44.56 4.79 1.44
CA ILE A 195 44.59 6.25 1.21
C ILE A 195 45.90 6.87 1.72
N GLU A 196 46.42 6.42 2.86
CA GLU A 196 47.73 6.84 3.34
C GLU A 196 48.86 6.46 2.37
N ASP A 197 48.79 5.26 1.79
CA ASP A 197 49.75 4.80 0.78
C ASP A 197 49.71 5.68 -0.49
N ILE A 198 48.52 6.01 -1.00
CA ILE A 198 48.34 6.98 -2.10
C ILE A 198 48.97 8.32 -1.73
N ASN A 199 48.67 8.83 -0.54
CA ASN A 199 49.24 10.09 -0.07
C ASN A 199 50.76 10.02 0.01
N SER A 200 51.36 8.86 0.28
CA SER A 200 52.82 8.73 0.35
C SER A 200 53.50 8.88 -1.01
N THR A 201 52.86 8.42 -2.09
CA THR A 201 53.45 8.38 -3.44
C THR A 201 52.99 9.52 -4.36
N ALA A 202 51.79 10.07 -4.15
CA ALA A 202 51.21 11.09 -5.01
C ALA A 202 51.77 12.51 -4.74
N ASP A 203 51.68 13.36 -5.76
CA ASP A 203 51.98 14.80 -5.68
C ASP A 203 50.84 15.62 -5.06
N PHE A 204 49.68 15.00 -4.86
CA PHE A 204 48.52 15.54 -4.16
C PHE A 204 48.31 14.87 -2.80
N ALA A 205 47.33 15.32 -2.04
CA ALA A 205 46.88 14.64 -0.83
C ALA A 205 45.36 14.46 -0.79
N LEU A 206 44.93 13.45 -0.05
CA LEU A 206 43.55 13.11 0.24
C LEU A 206 43.37 13.02 1.75
N ASP A 207 42.47 13.82 2.31
CA ASP A 207 42.02 13.64 3.68
C ASP A 207 40.82 12.71 3.71
N CYS A 208 40.90 11.63 4.48
CA CYS A 208 39.91 10.56 4.50
C CYS A 208 38.98 10.72 5.71
N GLU A 209 37.72 11.04 5.44
CA GLU A 209 36.67 11.08 6.46
C GLU A 209 35.82 9.80 6.35
N TYR A 210 35.59 9.15 7.49
CA TYR A 210 34.70 8.00 7.58
C TYR A 210 33.28 8.45 7.92
N ILE A 211 32.35 8.34 6.98
CA ILE A 211 30.98 8.86 7.13
C ILE A 211 30.06 7.84 7.79
N GLY A 212 30.31 6.55 7.59
CA GLY A 212 29.49 5.49 8.19
C GLY A 212 29.54 4.18 7.44
N SER A 213 28.52 3.35 7.69
CA SER A 213 28.33 2.07 7.00
C SER A 213 26.87 1.84 6.73
N THR A 214 26.59 0.97 5.77
CA THR A 214 25.31 0.26 5.72
C THR A 214 25.43 -1.04 6.49
N PHE A 215 24.36 -1.45 7.12
CA PHE A 215 24.27 -2.64 7.96
C PHE A 215 23.21 -3.59 7.44
N GLY A 216 23.39 -4.88 7.72
CA GLY A 216 22.32 -5.83 7.48
C GLY A 216 22.56 -7.12 8.22
N GLU A 217 21.49 -7.89 8.30
CA GLU A 217 21.47 -9.18 8.94
C GLU A 217 21.21 -10.27 7.92
N THR A 218 21.97 -11.36 8.00
CA THR A 218 21.80 -12.54 7.14
C THR A 218 21.10 -13.66 7.91
N GLU A 219 20.43 -14.54 7.18
CA GLU A 219 19.81 -15.75 7.77
C GLU A 219 20.87 -16.61 8.48
N PHE A 220 22.08 -16.69 7.91
CA PHE A 220 23.20 -17.38 8.53
C PHE A 220 23.59 -16.78 9.88
N MET A 221 23.65 -15.45 10.00
CA MET A 221 23.96 -14.80 11.27
C MET A 221 22.88 -15.06 12.34
N GLN A 222 21.61 -15.12 11.95
CA GLN A 222 20.51 -15.51 12.84
C GLN A 222 20.61 -16.98 13.29
N GLU A 223 21.11 -17.86 12.43
CA GLU A 223 21.38 -19.25 12.79
C GLU A 223 22.57 -19.37 13.76
N VAL A 224 23.64 -18.59 13.53
CA VAL A 224 24.82 -18.55 14.41
C VAL A 224 24.43 -18.05 15.80
N GLU A 225 23.63 -17.00 15.90
CA GLU A 225 23.12 -16.48 17.18
C GLU A 225 22.40 -17.58 17.98
N LYS A 226 21.50 -18.33 17.32
CA LYS A 226 20.70 -19.38 17.96
C LYS A 226 21.53 -20.62 18.33
N LYS A 227 22.46 -21.03 17.47
CA LYS A 227 23.18 -22.30 17.61
C LYS A 227 24.50 -22.16 18.38
N TYR A 228 25.16 -21.01 18.26
CA TYR A 228 26.48 -20.74 18.82
C TYR A 228 26.51 -19.35 19.50
N PRO A 229 25.70 -19.12 20.55
CA PRO A 229 25.54 -17.79 21.17
C PRO A 229 26.87 -17.19 21.65
N ASN A 230 27.77 -17.98 22.25
CA ASN A 230 29.08 -17.50 22.67
C ASN A 230 29.96 -17.02 21.51
N VAL A 231 29.86 -17.68 20.35
CA VAL A 231 30.56 -17.25 19.13
C VAL A 231 29.95 -15.95 18.64
N TYR A 232 28.63 -15.86 18.59
CA TYR A 232 27.90 -14.66 18.23
C TYR A 232 28.28 -13.47 19.14
N GLU A 233 28.26 -13.64 20.46
CA GLU A 233 28.65 -12.59 21.40
C GLU A 233 30.09 -12.13 21.18
N LEU A 234 31.02 -13.07 20.99
CA LEU A 234 32.42 -12.75 20.75
C LEU A 234 32.59 -11.91 19.48
N ILE A 235 32.02 -12.35 18.36
CA ILE A 235 32.17 -11.63 17.08
C ILE A 235 31.50 -10.25 17.13
N GLN A 236 30.36 -10.11 17.83
CA GLN A 236 29.67 -8.83 17.99
C GLN A 236 30.49 -7.78 18.77
N LEU A 237 31.60 -8.16 19.40
CA LEU A 237 32.55 -7.20 19.97
C LEU A 237 33.28 -6.38 18.90
N ASN A 238 33.28 -6.79 17.63
CA ASN A 238 33.78 -5.95 16.54
C ASN A 238 32.63 -5.09 15.97
N PRO A 239 32.70 -3.74 16.10
CA PRO A 239 31.62 -2.82 15.72
C PRO A 239 31.33 -2.72 14.21
N TRP A 240 32.07 -3.47 13.38
CA TRP A 240 32.01 -3.44 11.93
C TRP A 240 31.54 -4.76 11.30
N PHE A 241 31.31 -5.79 12.11
CA PHE A 241 31.00 -7.13 11.60
C PHE A 241 29.62 -7.25 10.96
N ASN A 242 28.67 -6.39 11.33
CA ASN A 242 27.36 -6.35 10.66
C ASN A 242 27.33 -5.33 9.51
N ALA A 243 28.44 -4.61 9.26
CA ALA A 243 28.51 -3.67 8.16
C ALA A 243 28.61 -4.43 6.82
N ILE A 244 27.76 -4.06 5.87
CA ILE A 244 27.77 -4.55 4.49
C ILE A 244 28.81 -3.75 3.69
N GLN A 245 28.76 -2.42 3.80
CA GLN A 245 29.64 -1.50 3.08
C GLN A 245 30.12 -0.39 4.01
N HIS A 246 31.33 0.09 3.77
CA HIS A 246 31.89 1.27 4.42
C HIS A 246 31.82 2.47 3.49
N LEU A 247 31.51 3.64 4.05
CA LEU A 247 31.29 4.89 3.32
C LEU A 247 32.32 5.92 3.75
N PHE A 248 32.98 6.54 2.77
CA PHE A 248 34.05 7.51 2.98
C PHE A 248 33.82 8.76 2.14
N VAL A 249 34.36 9.88 2.61
CA VAL A 249 34.52 11.12 1.86
C VAL A 249 36.00 11.44 1.84
N LEU A 250 36.57 11.58 0.65
CA LEU A 250 37.95 12.03 0.48
C LEU A 250 37.96 13.50 0.08
N THR A 251 38.59 14.36 0.87
CA THR A 251 38.81 15.76 0.50
C THR A 251 40.14 15.89 -0.22
N TYR A 252 40.11 16.40 -1.45
CA TYR A 252 41.28 16.50 -2.31
C TYR A 252 42.05 17.81 -2.10
N TYR A 253 43.37 17.70 -2.01
CA TYR A 253 44.29 18.83 -1.93
C TYR A 253 45.28 18.75 -3.08
N LYS A 254 45.19 19.69 -4.02
CA LYS A 254 46.05 19.75 -5.20
C LYS A 254 47.52 19.98 -4.83
N ASN A 255 47.77 20.73 -3.75
CA ASN A 255 49.10 20.91 -3.19
C ASN A 255 49.22 20.17 -1.85
N LYS A 256 49.94 19.04 -1.87
CA LYS A 256 50.20 18.21 -0.69
C LYS A 256 50.79 18.96 0.52
N LYS A 257 51.55 20.04 0.29
CA LYS A 257 52.15 20.83 1.39
C LYS A 257 51.15 21.67 2.17
N GLU A 258 49.99 21.95 1.58
CA GLU A 258 48.91 22.75 2.17
C GLU A 258 47.76 21.87 2.68
N ALA A 259 47.90 20.54 2.56
CA ALA A 259 46.88 19.59 2.91
C ALA A 259 46.64 19.53 4.41
N ASN A 260 45.38 19.38 4.80
CA ASN A 260 44.97 19.12 6.17
C ASN A 260 44.36 17.72 6.22
N THR A 261 45.14 16.74 6.70
CA THR A 261 44.80 15.31 6.73
C THR A 261 44.35 14.82 8.11
N ASN A 262 43.76 15.72 8.92
CA ASN A 262 43.38 15.43 10.30
C ASN A 262 42.41 14.25 10.44
N HIS A 263 41.47 14.06 9.50
CA HIS A 263 40.53 12.93 9.58
C HIS A 263 41.28 11.62 9.33
N LEU A 264 42.13 11.57 8.29
CA LEU A 264 42.96 10.41 8.00
C LEU A 264 43.90 10.06 9.16
N GLU A 265 44.61 11.05 9.71
CA GLU A 265 45.50 10.85 10.85
C GLU A 265 44.76 10.34 12.09
N GLY A 266 43.57 10.89 12.35
CA GLY A 266 42.70 10.43 13.43
C GLY A 266 42.28 8.97 13.24
N LEU A 267 41.87 8.60 12.02
CA LEU A 267 41.46 7.24 11.65
C LEU A 267 42.61 6.23 11.78
N LEU A 268 43.82 6.58 11.38
CA LEU A 268 45.01 5.72 11.50
C LEU A 268 45.41 5.46 12.96
N GLN A 269 45.10 6.39 13.86
CA GLN A 269 45.41 6.27 15.30
C GLN A 269 44.30 5.58 16.10
N GLU A 270 43.15 5.28 15.50
CA GLU A 270 42.05 4.60 16.17
C GLU A 270 42.47 3.21 16.68
N LYS A 271 42.25 2.96 17.97
CA LYS A 271 42.49 1.63 18.55
C LYS A 271 41.36 0.68 18.19
N GLY A 272 41.69 -0.33 17.38
CA GLY A 272 40.79 -1.44 17.08
C GLY A 272 40.58 -2.38 18.27
N ASN A 273 39.52 -3.21 18.17
CA ASN A 273 39.29 -4.27 19.14
C ASN A 273 40.15 -5.49 18.82
N ASN A 274 41.05 -5.88 19.73
CA ASN A 274 41.87 -7.09 19.58
C ASN A 274 41.02 -8.35 19.86
N LEU A 275 40.26 -8.76 18.85
CA LEU A 275 39.37 -9.91 18.96
C LEU A 275 40.11 -11.24 19.08
N VAL A 276 41.27 -11.36 18.43
CA VAL A 276 42.14 -12.54 18.53
C VAL A 276 42.60 -12.74 19.98
N GLY A 277 43.04 -11.68 20.66
CA GLY A 277 43.41 -11.74 22.08
C GLY A 277 42.23 -12.14 22.98
N LYS A 278 41.02 -11.64 22.70
CA LYS A 278 39.80 -12.05 23.42
C LYS A 278 39.44 -13.51 23.16
N LEU A 279 39.52 -13.97 21.92
CA LEU A 279 39.32 -15.37 21.55
C LEU A 279 40.30 -16.28 22.28
N ASN A 280 41.59 -15.92 22.32
CA ASN A 280 42.61 -16.67 23.05
C ASN A 280 42.27 -16.80 24.55
N GLN A 281 41.84 -15.71 25.19
CA GLN A 281 41.40 -15.74 26.59
C GLN A 281 40.20 -16.67 26.82
N VAL A 282 39.28 -16.76 25.86
CA VAL A 282 38.14 -17.69 25.92
C VAL A 282 38.60 -19.14 25.76
N LEU A 283 39.57 -19.40 24.86
CA LEU A 283 40.07 -20.74 24.57
C LEU A 283 41.01 -21.32 25.63
N ASP A 284 41.78 -20.48 26.34
CA ASP A 284 42.80 -20.91 27.32
C ASP A 284 42.21 -21.44 28.65
N PHE A 285 40.89 -21.68 28.73
CA PHE A 285 40.17 -22.22 29.90
C PHE A 285 40.45 -21.50 31.24
N SER A 286 40.98 -20.28 31.22
CA SER A 286 41.08 -19.43 32.42
C SER A 286 39.75 -18.75 32.71
N GLY A 287 38.68 -19.53 32.92
CA GLY A 287 37.45 -19.11 33.59
C GLY A 287 36.81 -17.79 33.16
N ALA A 288 36.91 -17.39 31.89
CA ALA A 288 36.09 -16.29 31.40
C ALA A 288 34.72 -16.86 31.04
N ASP A 289 33.85 -16.98 32.04
CA ASP A 289 32.43 -17.15 31.78
C ASP A 289 31.98 -15.92 30.97
N LEU A 290 31.66 -16.13 29.69
CA LEU A 290 31.13 -15.05 28.85
C LEU A 290 29.80 -14.53 29.41
N GLN A 291 29.11 -15.34 30.23
CA GLN A 291 27.88 -14.97 30.91
C GLN A 291 28.07 -13.97 32.07
N GLU A 292 29.25 -13.90 32.70
CA GLU A 292 29.51 -12.97 33.82
C GLU A 292 29.95 -11.57 33.38
N LYS A 293 30.20 -11.34 32.08
CA LYS A 293 30.45 -10.00 31.58
C LYS A 293 29.11 -9.36 31.28
N ASP A 294 28.81 -8.30 32.03
CA ASP A 294 27.71 -7.35 31.83
C ASP A 294 27.80 -6.72 30.42
N PHE A 295 27.47 -7.51 29.39
CA PHE A 295 27.33 -7.09 28.00
C PHE A 295 25.97 -6.43 27.81
N SER A 296 25.60 -5.50 28.70
CA SER A 296 24.38 -4.72 28.54
C SER A 296 24.44 -3.96 27.21
N MET A 297 23.81 -4.55 26.19
CA MET A 297 23.78 -4.18 24.77
C MET A 297 25.16 -4.11 24.09
N LEU A 298 25.44 -5.05 23.18
CA LEU A 298 26.70 -5.17 22.44
C LEU A 298 26.94 -3.92 21.56
N PRO A 299 28.21 -3.58 21.23
CA PRO A 299 28.51 -2.36 20.45
C PRO A 299 27.77 -2.28 19.11
N ASN A 300 27.65 -3.41 18.41
CA ASN A 300 26.89 -3.49 17.16
C ASN A 300 25.39 -3.31 17.37
N GLU A 301 24.79 -4.06 18.30
CA GLU A 301 23.36 -3.94 18.63
C GLU A 301 23.01 -2.50 19.01
N ARG A 302 23.83 -1.87 19.84
CA ARG A 302 23.67 -0.47 20.24
C ARG A 302 23.71 0.47 19.03
N ARG A 303 24.59 0.20 18.07
CA ARG A 303 24.75 1.04 16.88
C ARG A 303 23.55 0.93 15.96
N THR A 304 23.15 -0.29 15.63
CA THR A 304 21.96 -0.57 14.82
C THR A 304 20.70 -0.01 15.48
N LEU A 305 20.54 -0.18 16.80
CA LEU A 305 19.39 0.38 17.52
C LEU A 305 19.39 1.91 17.55
N LYS A 306 20.55 2.56 17.74
CA LYS A 306 20.64 4.02 17.67
C LYS A 306 20.23 4.56 16.30
N GLU A 307 20.65 3.91 15.23
CA GLU A 307 20.28 4.28 13.86
C GLU A 307 18.78 4.04 13.62
N GLN A 308 18.23 2.91 14.03
CA GLN A 308 16.79 2.63 13.94
C GLN A 308 15.95 3.66 14.72
N VAL A 309 16.39 4.03 15.93
CA VAL A 309 15.73 5.06 16.74
C VAL A 309 15.78 6.40 16.03
N PHE A 310 16.94 6.81 15.50
CA PHE A 310 17.10 8.06 14.77
C PHE A 310 16.19 8.13 13.53
N VAL A 311 16.21 7.09 12.69
CA VAL A 311 15.31 6.96 11.52
C VAL A 311 13.84 7.02 11.94
N SER A 312 13.49 6.34 13.03
CA SER A 312 12.12 6.33 13.52
C SER A 312 11.69 7.72 14.00
N GLU A 313 12.54 8.46 14.71
CA GLU A 313 12.24 9.81 15.20
C GLU A 313 12.02 10.80 14.05
N GLU A 314 12.81 10.70 12.97
CA GLU A 314 12.59 11.50 11.77
C GLU A 314 11.33 11.09 11.01
N GLY A 315 11.06 9.78 10.91
CA GLY A 315 9.81 9.24 10.38
C GLY A 315 8.59 9.73 11.16
N TRP A 316 8.66 9.75 12.49
CA TRP A 316 7.62 10.28 13.36
C TRP A 316 7.40 11.78 13.16
N LYS A 317 8.47 12.58 12.96
CA LYS A 317 8.35 14.00 12.62
C LYS A 317 7.65 14.18 11.27
N LYS A 318 8.02 13.41 10.23
CA LYS A 318 7.32 13.44 8.93
C LYS A 318 5.86 13.04 9.04
N CYS A 319 5.54 11.96 9.76
CA CYS A 319 4.17 11.55 10.01
C CYS A 319 3.38 12.61 10.78
N ALA A 320 3.99 13.30 11.74
CA ALA A 320 3.36 14.39 12.46
C ALA A 320 3.03 15.58 11.55
N ASP A 321 3.91 15.90 10.60
CA ASP A 321 3.67 16.97 9.63
C ASP A 321 2.63 16.59 8.57
N GLU A 322 2.63 15.35 8.08
CA GLU A 322 1.56 14.83 7.22
C GLU A 322 0.20 14.78 7.94
N LEU A 323 0.18 14.42 9.23
CA LEU A 323 -1.04 14.45 10.04
C LEU A 323 -1.57 15.88 10.20
N LYS A 324 -0.70 16.89 10.35
CA LYS A 324 -1.13 18.30 10.35
C LYS A 324 -1.76 18.70 9.02
N LYS A 325 -1.18 18.29 7.89
CA LYS A 325 -1.75 18.54 6.56
C LYS A 325 -3.10 17.85 6.38
N ALA A 326 -3.21 16.60 6.83
CA ALA A 326 -4.47 15.84 6.78
C ALA A 326 -5.57 16.49 7.63
N LYS A 327 -5.25 16.98 8.84
CA LYS A 327 -6.20 17.74 9.66
C LYS A 327 -6.65 19.03 8.98
N ALA A 328 -5.73 19.79 8.38
CA ALA A 328 -6.09 20.99 7.63
C ALA A 328 -6.99 20.68 6.43
N PHE A 329 -6.79 19.52 5.79
CA PHE A 329 -7.66 19.03 4.71
C PHE A 329 -9.04 18.59 5.22
N GLU A 330 -9.12 17.93 6.37
CA GLU A 330 -10.38 17.56 7.03
C GLU A 330 -11.19 18.81 7.41
N GLU A 331 -10.55 19.82 8.01
CA GLU A 331 -11.19 21.12 8.32
C GLU A 331 -11.70 21.85 7.08
N LYS A 332 -11.02 21.69 5.94
CA LYS A 332 -11.50 22.21 4.66
C LYS A 332 -12.73 21.43 4.18
N ASN A 333 -12.68 20.10 4.17
CA ASN A 333 -13.81 19.28 3.74
C ASN A 333 -15.04 19.48 4.63
N GLN A 334 -14.86 19.69 5.93
CA GLN A 334 -15.96 19.97 6.84
C GLN A 334 -16.67 21.29 6.47
N ARG A 335 -15.90 22.34 6.12
CA ARG A 335 -16.45 23.59 5.61
C ARG A 335 -17.24 23.38 4.30
N ASP A 336 -16.67 22.65 3.35
CA ASP A 336 -17.32 22.36 2.07
C ASP A 336 -18.62 21.54 2.27
N ILE A 337 -18.64 20.59 3.21
CA ILE A 337 -19.83 19.82 3.59
C ILE A 337 -20.92 20.72 4.17
N ASP A 338 -20.56 21.66 5.04
CA ASP A 338 -21.54 22.55 5.67
C ASP A 338 -22.13 23.55 4.66
N GLU A 339 -21.33 24.02 3.69
CA GLU A 339 -21.83 24.78 2.53
C GLU A 339 -22.82 23.95 1.69
N LEU A 340 -22.50 22.68 1.40
CA LEU A 340 -23.38 21.78 0.65
C LEU A 340 -24.68 21.47 1.40
N LYS A 341 -24.64 21.31 2.73
CA LYS A 341 -25.86 21.13 3.55
C LYS A 341 -26.76 22.35 3.47
N GLN A 342 -26.18 23.55 3.55
CA GLN A 342 -26.95 24.79 3.43
C GLN A 342 -27.61 24.90 2.05
N ALA A 343 -26.88 24.57 0.98
CA ALA A 343 -27.42 24.53 -0.37
C ALA A 343 -28.53 23.46 -0.53
N LEU A 344 -28.38 22.30 0.11
CA LEU A 344 -29.39 21.24 0.12
C LEU A 344 -30.66 21.68 0.83
N GLU A 345 -30.55 22.34 1.98
CA GLU A 345 -31.69 22.87 2.75
C GLU A 345 -32.46 23.91 1.94
N GLN A 346 -31.76 24.83 1.27
CA GLN A 346 -32.38 25.77 0.33
C GLN A 346 -33.10 25.05 -0.82
N SER A 347 -32.50 24.01 -1.38
CA SER A 347 -33.13 23.21 -2.43
C SER A 347 -34.36 22.45 -1.94
N GLN A 348 -34.33 21.91 -0.72
CA GLN A 348 -35.48 21.23 -0.11
C GLN A 348 -36.63 22.18 0.15
N GLN A 349 -36.35 23.40 0.61
CA GLN A 349 -37.36 24.44 0.77
C GLN A 349 -38.03 24.78 -0.57
N MET A 350 -37.24 24.99 -1.64
CA MET A 350 -37.78 25.22 -2.98
C MET A 350 -38.66 24.07 -3.47
N VAL A 351 -38.25 22.81 -3.23
CA VAL A 351 -39.06 21.63 -3.58
C VAL A 351 -40.37 21.59 -2.79
N SER A 352 -40.35 21.92 -1.49
CA SER A 352 -41.56 21.99 -0.67
C SER A 352 -42.53 23.05 -1.19
N GLU A 353 -42.03 24.23 -1.56
CA GLU A 353 -42.84 25.29 -2.17
C GLU A 353 -43.46 24.82 -3.50
N LYS A 354 -42.68 24.17 -4.37
CA LYS A 354 -43.18 23.62 -5.64
C LYS A 354 -44.18 22.49 -5.47
N ASN A 355 -44.03 21.63 -4.46
CA ASN A 355 -45.01 20.60 -4.15
C ASN A 355 -46.33 21.18 -3.65
N ALA A 356 -46.28 22.27 -2.88
CA ALA A 356 -47.49 22.98 -2.47
C ALA A 356 -48.23 23.59 -3.68
N GLU A 357 -47.49 24.18 -4.62
CA GLU A 357 -48.05 24.62 -5.91
C GLU A 357 -48.68 23.47 -6.70
N LEU A 358 -47.98 22.31 -6.79
CA LEU A 358 -48.47 21.14 -7.50
C LEU A 358 -49.77 20.59 -6.90
N LYS A 359 -49.84 20.46 -5.57
CA LYS A 359 -51.05 20.00 -4.88
C LYS A 359 -52.26 20.88 -5.16
N ASN A 360 -52.07 22.19 -5.22
CA ASN A 360 -53.14 23.13 -5.59
C ASN A 360 -53.62 22.89 -7.03
N VAL A 361 -52.72 22.52 -7.95
CA VAL A 361 -53.09 22.13 -9.32
C VAL A 361 -53.85 20.80 -9.34
N GLU A 362 -53.41 19.80 -8.57
CA GLU A 362 -54.09 18.50 -8.45
C GLU A 362 -55.49 18.63 -7.87
N ASP A 363 -55.67 19.45 -6.82
CA ASP A 363 -56.99 19.71 -6.21
C ASP A 363 -57.95 20.32 -7.24
N LYS A 364 -57.47 21.27 -8.06
CA LYS A 364 -58.26 21.85 -9.16
C LYS A 364 -58.61 20.82 -10.23
N LEU A 365 -57.70 19.91 -10.56
CA LEU A 365 -57.95 18.83 -11.52
C LEU A 365 -58.96 17.82 -10.98
N ALA A 366 -58.88 17.46 -9.69
CA ALA A 366 -59.83 16.57 -9.03
C ALA A 366 -61.24 17.16 -9.00
N GLN A 367 -61.37 18.45 -8.68
CA GLN A 367 -62.65 19.17 -8.78
C GLN A 367 -63.23 19.11 -10.19
N SER A 368 -62.40 19.35 -11.20
CA SER A 368 -62.83 19.29 -12.61
C SER A 368 -63.27 17.87 -13.02
N THR A 369 -62.59 16.84 -12.50
CA THR A 369 -62.88 15.43 -12.78
C THR A 369 -64.18 14.98 -12.10
N ALA A 370 -64.42 15.41 -10.86
CA ALA A 370 -65.65 15.12 -10.13
C ALA A 370 -66.87 15.71 -10.86
N ALA A 371 -66.77 16.96 -11.33
CA ALA A 371 -67.81 17.59 -12.13
C ALA A 371 -68.13 16.80 -13.42
N LEU A 372 -67.11 16.25 -14.08
CA LEU A 372 -67.30 15.39 -15.25
C LEU A 372 -68.01 14.06 -14.92
N GLU A 373 -67.70 13.42 -13.79
CA GLU A 373 -68.33 12.15 -13.42
C GLU A 373 -69.79 12.34 -12.95
N GLU A 374 -70.10 13.45 -12.26
CA GLU A 374 -71.50 13.83 -11.97
C GLU A 374 -72.30 13.93 -13.27
N THR A 375 -71.75 14.65 -14.25
CA THR A 375 -72.36 14.78 -15.59
C THR A 375 -72.56 13.41 -16.26
N ARG A 376 -71.63 12.47 -16.06
CA ARG A 376 -71.71 11.10 -16.62
C ARG A 376 -72.75 10.23 -15.92
N VAL A 377 -72.91 10.34 -14.60
CA VAL A 377 -73.92 9.61 -13.82
C VAL A 377 -75.32 10.03 -14.25
N GLU A 378 -75.55 11.33 -14.43
CA GLU A 378 -76.81 11.85 -14.98
C GLU A 378 -77.11 11.21 -16.34
N TRP A 379 -76.10 11.14 -17.22
CA TRP A 379 -76.20 10.44 -18.50
C TRP A 379 -76.57 8.96 -18.37
N LYS A 380 -75.96 8.21 -17.46
CA LYS A 380 -76.29 6.79 -17.22
C LYS A 380 -77.69 6.59 -16.66
N LYS A 381 -78.14 7.47 -15.76
CA LYS A 381 -79.50 7.41 -15.21
C LYS A 381 -80.54 7.59 -16.31
N CYS A 382 -80.30 8.57 -17.19
CA CYS A 382 -81.11 8.74 -18.40
C CYS A 382 -81.12 7.48 -19.28
N ALA A 383 -79.99 6.80 -19.43
CA ALA A 383 -79.90 5.56 -20.20
C ALA A 383 -80.63 4.37 -19.54
N GLY A 384 -80.48 4.17 -18.22
CA GLY A 384 -81.11 3.07 -17.48
C GLY A 384 -82.62 3.20 -17.36
N ALA A 385 -83.14 4.41 -17.13
CA ALA A 385 -84.58 4.67 -17.17
C ALA A 385 -85.22 4.25 -18.50
N LEU A 386 -84.45 4.33 -19.58
CA LEU A 386 -84.82 3.92 -20.94
C LEU A 386 -84.86 2.39 -21.12
N GLU A 387 -84.13 1.63 -20.30
CA GLU A 387 -84.04 0.16 -20.34
C GLU A 387 -85.02 -0.53 -19.39
N GLU A 388 -85.30 0.06 -18.22
CA GLU A 388 -86.38 -0.39 -17.32
C GLU A 388 -87.74 -0.31 -18.02
N THR A 389 -88.03 0.84 -18.65
CA THR A 389 -89.23 0.97 -19.49
C THR A 389 -89.27 -0.11 -20.56
N ARG A 390 -88.14 -0.54 -21.11
CA ARG A 390 -88.12 -1.64 -22.09
C ARG A 390 -88.48 -3.01 -21.48
N THR A 391 -88.15 -3.25 -20.21
CA THR A 391 -88.31 -4.55 -19.53
C THR A 391 -89.69 -4.72 -18.91
N GLU A 392 -90.24 -3.66 -18.30
CA GLU A 392 -91.62 -3.64 -17.82
C GLU A 392 -92.60 -4.02 -18.95
N TRP A 393 -92.31 -3.51 -20.15
CA TRP A 393 -93.05 -3.86 -21.36
C TRP A 393 -92.96 -5.36 -21.74
N LYS A 394 -91.89 -6.07 -21.37
CA LYS A 394 -91.75 -7.52 -21.58
C LYS A 394 -92.47 -8.34 -20.53
N GLU A 395 -92.33 -8.01 -19.24
CA GLU A 395 -92.96 -8.77 -18.15
C GLU A 395 -94.48 -8.67 -18.17
N CYS A 396 -95.01 -7.50 -18.53
CA CYS A 396 -96.44 -7.33 -18.80
C CYS A 396 -96.94 -8.32 -19.86
N ALA A 397 -96.10 -8.69 -20.83
CA ALA A 397 -96.47 -9.67 -21.86
C ALA A 397 -96.49 -11.11 -21.29
N GLU A 398 -95.55 -11.48 -20.43
CA GLU A 398 -95.39 -12.85 -19.91
C GLU A 398 -96.37 -13.18 -18.77
N ALA A 399 -96.67 -12.22 -17.88
CA ALA A 399 -97.68 -12.39 -16.82
C ALA A 399 -99.07 -12.66 -17.39
N LEU A 400 -99.37 -12.02 -18.54
CA LEU A 400 -100.60 -12.24 -19.28
C LEU A 400 -100.73 -13.70 -19.76
N GLU A 401 -99.61 -14.34 -20.07
CA GLU A 401 -99.56 -15.73 -20.53
C GLU A 401 -99.74 -16.74 -19.39
N ASN A 402 -99.10 -16.52 -18.23
CA ASN A 402 -99.20 -17.44 -17.08
C ASN A 402 -100.56 -17.39 -16.37
N ALA A 403 -101.16 -16.21 -16.23
CA ALA A 403 -102.51 -16.09 -15.67
C ALA A 403 -103.50 -16.97 -16.45
N LYS A 404 -103.36 -17.02 -17.76
CA LYS A 404 -104.19 -17.88 -18.61
C LYS A 404 -104.08 -19.37 -18.25
N LYS A 405 -102.92 -19.84 -17.78
CA LYS A 405 -102.68 -21.26 -17.43
C LYS A 405 -103.25 -21.63 -16.05
N GLY A 406 -103.00 -20.82 -15.02
CA GLY A 406 -103.43 -21.13 -13.64
C GLY A 406 -104.95 -21.16 -13.45
N TRP A 407 -105.70 -20.35 -14.20
CA TRP A 407 -107.15 -20.43 -14.21
C TRP A 407 -107.68 -21.79 -14.72
N GLY A 408 -106.89 -22.53 -15.49
CA GLY A 408 -107.23 -23.89 -15.93
C GLY A 408 -107.13 -24.93 -14.80
N GLU A 409 -106.11 -24.86 -13.96
CA GLU A 409 -105.83 -25.86 -12.91
C GLU A 409 -106.78 -25.75 -11.70
N CYS A 410 -107.13 -24.52 -11.27
CA CYS A 410 -108.06 -24.31 -10.15
C CYS A 410 -109.46 -24.89 -10.39
N ALA A 411 -109.91 -24.91 -11.64
CA ALA A 411 -111.19 -25.49 -12.00
C ALA A 411 -111.25 -26.99 -11.68
N GLU A 412 -110.13 -27.70 -11.84
CA GLU A 412 -110.03 -29.16 -11.68
C GLU A 412 -110.01 -29.58 -10.20
N ALA A 413 -109.32 -28.81 -9.34
CA ALA A 413 -109.19 -29.13 -7.90
C ALA A 413 -110.51 -28.98 -7.12
N LEU A 414 -111.33 -27.99 -7.48
CA LEU A 414 -112.56 -27.65 -6.76
C LEU A 414 -113.63 -28.75 -6.88
N GLU A 415 -113.58 -29.51 -7.97
CA GLU A 415 -114.48 -30.63 -8.23
C GLU A 415 -114.21 -31.82 -7.30
N ASN A 416 -112.94 -32.09 -7.00
CA ASN A 416 -112.52 -33.19 -6.12
C ASN A 416 -112.90 -32.98 -4.65
N ALA A 417 -112.71 -31.76 -4.11
CA ALA A 417 -112.97 -31.47 -2.70
C ALA A 417 -114.45 -31.65 -2.30
N LYS A 418 -115.36 -31.32 -3.21
CA LYS A 418 -116.82 -31.40 -2.99
C LYS A 418 -117.30 -32.82 -2.69
N LYS A 419 -116.57 -33.84 -3.17
CA LYS A 419 -116.89 -35.25 -2.98
C LYS A 419 -116.56 -35.73 -1.56
N GLY A 420 -115.42 -35.31 -1.01
CA GLY A 420 -114.96 -35.75 0.32
C GLY A 420 -115.78 -35.20 1.49
N TRP A 421 -116.33 -33.99 1.39
CA TRP A 421 -117.09 -33.38 2.50
C TRP A 421 -118.41 -34.09 2.81
N LYS A 422 -118.97 -34.81 1.84
CA LYS A 422 -120.28 -35.45 1.99
C LYS A 422 -120.26 -36.68 2.89
N GLU A 423 -119.14 -37.42 2.89
CA GLU A 423 -118.95 -38.65 3.68
C GLU A 423 -118.76 -38.34 5.18
N CYS A 424 -118.09 -37.24 5.53
CA CYS A 424 -117.85 -36.84 6.93
C CYS A 424 -119.14 -36.49 7.70
N ALA A 425 -120.17 -35.95 7.03
CA ALA A 425 -121.37 -35.45 7.70
C ALA A 425 -122.23 -36.58 8.32
N GLU A 426 -122.25 -37.77 7.73
CA GLU A 426 -123.11 -38.89 8.17
C GLU A 426 -122.60 -39.55 9.46
N ALA A 427 -121.29 -39.53 9.72
CA ALA A 427 -120.69 -40.14 10.91
C ALA A 427 -121.01 -39.38 12.21
N LEU A 428 -121.20 -38.06 12.14
CA LEU A 428 -121.29 -37.18 13.31
C LEU A 428 -122.66 -37.22 14.01
N GLU A 429 -123.73 -37.52 13.27
CA GLU A 429 -125.11 -37.62 13.78
C GLU A 429 -125.29 -38.77 14.79
N SER A 430 -124.66 -39.92 14.57
CA SER A 430 -124.83 -41.11 15.42
C SER A 430 -124.27 -40.95 16.83
N ALA A 431 -123.20 -40.17 17.00
CA ALA A 431 -122.55 -39.97 18.30
C ALA A 431 -123.42 -39.17 19.29
N LYS A 432 -124.23 -38.24 18.79
CA LYS A 432 -124.96 -37.25 19.59
C LYS A 432 -126.10 -37.86 20.43
N LYS A 433 -126.63 -39.01 20.04
CA LYS A 433 -127.81 -39.63 20.66
C LYS A 433 -127.48 -40.33 21.99
N GLY A 434 -126.29 -40.93 22.12
CA GLY A 434 -125.91 -41.72 23.31
C GLY A 434 -125.60 -40.88 24.56
N TRP A 435 -125.16 -39.63 24.41
CA TRP A 435 -124.76 -38.80 25.56
C TRP A 435 -125.95 -38.28 26.38
N LYS A 436 -127.15 -38.23 25.81
CA LYS A 436 -128.31 -37.56 26.42
C LYS A 436 -128.99 -38.39 27.51
N GLU A 437 -128.95 -39.72 27.43
CA GLU A 437 -129.67 -40.62 28.36
C GLU A 437 -128.96 -40.78 29.71
N CYS A 438 -127.63 -40.57 29.77
CA CYS A 438 -126.85 -40.73 31.00
C CYS A 438 -127.03 -39.60 32.02
N ALA A 439 -127.34 -38.37 31.56
CA ALA A 439 -127.37 -37.20 32.44
C ALA A 439 -128.64 -37.14 33.32
N ASP A 440 -129.79 -37.53 32.80
CA ASP A 440 -131.10 -37.37 33.48
C ASP A 440 -131.24 -38.26 34.75
N ALA A 441 -130.47 -39.34 34.87
CA ALA A 441 -130.53 -40.26 36.01
C ALA A 441 -129.89 -39.70 37.31
N LEU A 442 -128.94 -38.77 37.18
CA LEU A 442 -128.16 -38.23 38.33
C LEU A 442 -128.94 -37.20 39.16
N GLU A 443 -130.01 -36.60 38.63
CA GLU A 443 -130.68 -35.45 39.25
C GLU A 443 -131.74 -35.83 40.31
N GLN A 444 -132.17 -37.10 40.39
CA GLN A 444 -133.24 -37.52 41.32
C GLN A 444 -132.79 -37.85 42.76
N GLU A 445 -131.55 -38.27 43.01
CA GLU A 445 -131.15 -38.80 44.33
C GLU A 445 -130.90 -37.73 45.42
N ARG A 446 -130.62 -36.48 45.05
CA ARG A 446 -130.02 -35.50 45.99
C ARG A 446 -131.01 -34.75 46.90
N LYS A 447 -132.33 -34.95 46.77
CA LYS A 447 -133.37 -34.12 47.44
C LYS A 447 -133.97 -34.64 48.77
N SER A 448 -133.50 -35.74 49.37
CA SER A 448 -134.17 -36.37 50.54
C SER A 448 -133.30 -36.64 51.78
N LYS A 449 -132.72 -35.60 52.41
CA LYS A 449 -132.35 -35.60 53.83
C LYS A 449 -132.28 -34.20 54.44
#